data_AF-A0A239LGT3-F1
#
_entry.id   AF-A0A239LGT3-F1
#
_cell.length_a   1.000
_cell.length_b   1.000
_cell.length_c   1.000
_cell.angle_alpha   90.00
_cell.angle_beta   90.00
_cell.angle_gamma   90.00
#
_symmetry.space_group_name_H-M   'P 1'
#
loop_
_entity.id
_entity.type
_entity.pdbx_description
1 polymer ?
#
loop_
_entity_poly.entity_id
_entity_poly.type
_entity_poly.pdbx_seq_one_letter_code
_entity_poly.pdbx_strand_id
1 'polypeptide(L)'
;MVSSTVNHFKTELEQLCYTLQGYGYHVLNSHIGTIYSIPGKSPEESCLAAVEECDFFFGIILPFYGSGITHTEFKRAIAVNKPRGFLAHHDVAFSRQLLKQFMYDQSGDRNGFTLIKKTPVMDDLGVIDMYNEAVGDGQPLNKRLWAQEFYKYSLDGAPFVDTQFNNIERFWADLEKLKALK
;
A
#
# COMPACT_ATOMS: atom_id res chain seq x y z
N MET A 1 -5.01 8.51 -3.55
CA MET A 1 -3.92 8.64 -2.57
C MET A 1 -2.86 7.59 -2.87
N VAL A 2 -1.58 7.96 -2.84
CA VAL A 2 -0.45 7.03 -2.89
C VAL A 2 0.14 6.94 -1.49
N SER A 3 0.09 5.75 -0.90
CA SER A 3 0.57 5.47 0.46
C SER A 3 1.76 4.52 0.41
N SER A 4 2.89 4.90 1.00
CA SER A 4 4.12 4.13 1.04
C SER A 4 4.98 4.60 2.19
N THR A 5 5.88 3.74 2.67
CA THR A 5 7.04 4.22 3.41
C THR A 5 8.03 4.88 2.44
N VAL A 6 8.88 5.79 2.95
CA VAL A 6 9.83 6.58 2.13
C VAL A 6 11.23 5.97 2.16
N ASN A 7 11.54 5.20 3.21
CA ASN A 7 12.87 4.65 3.45
C ASN A 7 13.32 3.79 2.27
N HIS A 8 14.48 4.12 1.70
CA HIS A 8 15.10 3.43 0.57
C HIS A 8 14.27 3.41 -0.75
N PHE A 9 13.20 4.21 -0.84
CA PHE A 9 12.32 4.24 -2.03
C PHE A 9 11.84 5.65 -2.38
N LYS A 10 12.53 6.67 -1.87
CA LYS A 10 12.15 8.08 -2.02
C LYS A 10 12.04 8.49 -3.50
N THR A 11 13.07 8.20 -4.29
CA THR A 11 13.16 8.65 -5.69
C THR A 11 12.08 7.97 -6.55
N GLU A 12 11.88 6.68 -6.35
CA GLU A 12 10.88 5.88 -7.04
C GLU A 12 9.46 6.31 -6.65
N LEU A 13 9.23 6.63 -5.37
CA LEU A 13 7.96 7.17 -4.89
C LEU A 13 7.65 8.54 -5.52
N GLU A 14 8.64 9.43 -5.57
CA GLU A 14 8.52 10.73 -6.26
C GLU A 14 8.22 10.53 -7.74
N GLN A 15 8.97 9.66 -8.42
CA GLN A 15 8.74 9.32 -9.83
C GLN A 15 7.32 8.83 -10.07
N LEU A 16 6.84 7.87 -9.26
CA LEU A 16 5.47 7.37 -9.32
C LEU A 16 4.45 8.50 -9.19
N CYS A 17 4.59 9.35 -8.17
CA CYS A 17 3.63 10.42 -7.95
C CYS A 17 3.60 11.42 -9.11
N TYR A 18 4.77 11.82 -9.62
CA TYR A 18 4.85 12.74 -10.76
C TYR A 18 4.36 12.10 -12.06
N THR A 19 4.58 10.81 -12.28
CA THR A 19 3.99 10.07 -13.41
C THR A 19 2.47 10.10 -13.36
N LEU A 20 1.87 9.82 -12.19
CA LEU A 20 0.42 9.90 -12.01
C LEU A 20 -0.11 11.32 -12.21
N GLN A 21 0.57 12.34 -11.68
CA GLN A 21 0.21 13.73 -11.97
C GLN A 21 0.28 14.05 -13.48
N GLY A 22 1.29 13.51 -14.18
CA GLY A 22 1.45 13.64 -15.62
C GLY A 22 0.33 13.01 -16.44
N TYR A 23 -0.28 11.93 -15.94
CA TYR A 23 -1.50 11.38 -16.56
C TYR A 23 -2.71 12.29 -16.36
N GLY A 24 -2.76 13.07 -15.26
CA GLY A 24 -3.85 13.98 -14.94
C GLY A 24 -4.50 13.76 -13.56
N TYR A 25 -3.93 12.92 -12.71
CA TYR A 25 -4.47 12.68 -11.36
C TYR A 25 -4.07 13.75 -10.36
N HIS A 26 -4.99 14.11 -9.46
CA HIS A 26 -4.64 14.83 -8.23
C HIS A 26 -4.09 13.83 -7.19
N VAL A 27 -2.77 13.75 -7.10
CA VAL A 27 -2.10 12.78 -6.21
C VAL A 27 -1.98 13.33 -4.81
N LEU A 28 -2.66 12.69 -3.85
CA LEU A 28 -2.46 12.88 -2.41
C LEU A 28 -1.34 11.94 -1.92
N ASN A 29 -0.26 12.50 -1.36
CA ASN A 29 0.85 11.77 -0.76
C ASN A 29 1.59 12.65 0.27
N SER A 30 1.94 12.08 1.41
CA SER A 30 2.56 12.80 2.54
C SER A 30 3.99 13.25 2.24
N HIS A 31 4.75 12.44 1.48
CA HIS A 31 6.15 12.69 1.18
C HIS A 31 6.35 13.87 0.23
N ILE A 32 5.53 13.98 -0.82
CA ILE A 32 5.60 15.12 -1.76
C ILE A 32 4.80 16.35 -1.28
N GLY A 33 4.22 16.30 -0.08
CA GLY A 33 3.54 17.44 0.53
C GLY A 33 2.19 17.81 -0.09
N THR A 34 1.49 16.85 -0.71
CA THR A 34 0.18 17.09 -1.34
C THR A 34 -1.00 16.66 -0.47
N ILE A 35 -0.75 16.23 0.76
CA ILE A 35 -1.80 16.06 1.78
C ILE A 35 -1.99 17.38 2.53
N TYR A 36 -3.25 17.80 2.69
CA TYR A 36 -3.58 18.99 3.47
C TYR A 36 -3.32 18.75 4.96
N SER A 37 -2.39 19.53 5.53
CA SER A 37 -2.14 19.53 6.98
C SER A 37 -3.25 20.26 7.70
N ILE A 38 -4.19 19.51 8.28
CA ILE A 38 -5.37 20.08 8.95
C ILE A 38 -4.90 20.83 10.22
N PRO A 39 -5.17 22.14 10.34
CA PRO A 39 -4.78 22.90 11.53
C PRO A 39 -5.36 22.28 12.82
N GLY A 40 -4.51 22.05 13.81
CA GLY A 40 -4.91 21.45 15.10
C GLY A 40 -5.02 19.92 15.10
N LYS A 41 -4.67 19.25 13.99
CA LYS A 41 -4.61 17.79 13.88
C LYS A 41 -3.17 17.30 13.76
N SER A 42 -2.95 16.05 14.18
CA SER A 42 -1.66 15.40 13.99
C SER A 42 -1.40 15.09 12.50
N PRO A 43 -0.15 14.86 12.09
CA PRO A 43 0.16 14.39 10.74
C PRO A 43 -0.56 13.09 10.40
N GLU A 44 -0.64 12.15 11.34
CA GLU A 44 -1.37 10.89 11.17
C GLU A 44 -2.87 11.13 10.94
N GLU A 45 -3.50 12.01 11.73
CA GLU A 45 -4.91 12.35 11.53
C GLU A 45 -5.17 12.99 10.15
N SER A 46 -4.25 13.83 9.67
CA SER A 46 -4.35 14.45 8.34
C SER A 46 -4.18 13.41 7.22
N CYS A 47 -3.26 12.47 7.39
CA CYS A 47 -3.10 11.31 6.51
C CYS A 47 -4.36 10.46 6.43
N LEU A 48 -4.98 10.15 7.58
CA LEU A 48 -6.22 9.37 7.62
C LEU A 48 -7.40 10.11 6.97
N ALA A 49 -7.46 11.44 7.10
CA ALA A 49 -8.45 12.24 6.38
C ALA A 49 -8.25 12.15 4.86
N ALA A 50 -7.01 12.16 4.37
CA ALA A 50 -6.72 11.97 2.94
C ALA A 50 -7.12 10.58 2.42
N VAL A 51 -7.05 9.54 3.27
CA VAL A 51 -7.59 8.20 2.94
C VAL A 51 -9.10 8.28 2.69
N GLU A 52 -9.84 9.00 3.54
CA GLU A 52 -11.28 9.20 3.38
C GLU A 52 -11.63 10.00 2.13
N GLU A 53 -10.87 11.05 1.86
CA GLU A 53 -11.13 11.99 0.77
C GLU A 53 -10.87 11.36 -0.61
N CYS A 54 -9.86 10.52 -0.75
CA CYS A 54 -9.46 10.04 -2.06
C CYS A 54 -10.52 9.12 -2.72
N ASP A 55 -10.60 9.13 -4.06
CA ASP A 55 -11.44 8.19 -4.82
C ASP A 55 -10.85 6.77 -4.84
N PHE A 56 -9.52 6.68 -4.86
CA PHE A 56 -8.78 5.43 -4.94
C PHE A 56 -7.53 5.45 -4.06
N PHE A 57 -7.33 4.36 -3.32
CA PHE A 57 -6.16 4.16 -2.47
C PHE A 57 -5.15 3.23 -3.15
N PHE A 58 -3.95 3.72 -3.45
CA PHE A 58 -2.88 2.93 -4.02
C PHE A 58 -1.74 2.78 -2.99
N GLY A 59 -1.58 1.56 -2.48
CA GLY A 59 -0.60 1.25 -1.45
C GLY A 59 0.65 0.59 -1.99
N ILE A 60 1.83 0.97 -1.51
CA ILE A 60 3.11 0.35 -1.82
C ILE A 60 3.66 -0.30 -0.55
N ILE A 61 3.91 -1.61 -0.63
CA ILE A 61 4.40 -2.42 0.47
C ILE A 61 5.90 -2.64 0.25
N LEU A 62 6.71 -2.00 1.09
CA LEU A 62 8.17 -2.11 1.07
C LEU A 62 8.68 -2.93 2.27
N PRO A 63 9.91 -3.44 2.24
CA PRO A 63 10.50 -4.19 3.36
C PRO A 63 10.80 -3.35 4.61
N PHE A 64 10.57 -2.04 4.55
CA PHE A 64 10.83 -1.10 5.64
C PHE A 64 9.53 -0.52 6.17
N TYR A 65 9.15 -0.89 7.40
CA TYR A 65 7.87 -0.54 8.04
C TYR A 65 7.77 0.93 8.45
N GLY A 66 8.92 1.57 8.67
CA GLY A 66 8.97 2.99 9.01
C GLY A 66 8.25 3.29 10.33
N SER A 67 7.39 4.31 10.33
CA SER A 67 6.62 4.73 11.51
C SER A 67 5.37 3.89 11.78
N GLY A 68 4.98 3.02 10.85
CA GLY A 68 3.72 2.27 10.91
C GLY A 68 2.49 3.06 10.45
N ILE A 69 2.58 4.37 10.19
CA ILE A 69 1.45 5.20 9.72
C ILE A 69 0.88 4.65 8.40
N THR A 70 1.73 4.21 7.47
CA THR A 70 1.32 3.55 6.23
C THR A 70 0.40 2.35 6.50
N HIS A 71 0.70 1.55 7.53
CA HIS A 71 -0.16 0.42 7.88
C HIS A 71 -1.50 0.89 8.47
N THR A 72 -1.51 1.96 9.27
CA THR A 72 -2.76 2.60 9.74
C THR A 72 -3.61 3.11 8.57
N GLU A 73 -3.00 3.71 7.55
CA GLU A 73 -3.68 4.15 6.32
C GLU A 73 -4.31 2.97 5.57
N PHE A 74 -3.59 1.85 5.45
CA PHE A 74 -4.11 0.62 4.84
C PHE A 74 -5.33 0.09 5.61
N LYS A 75 -5.21 -0.02 6.94
CA LYS A 75 -6.31 -0.45 7.82
C LYS A 75 -7.53 0.45 7.65
N ARG A 76 -7.32 1.76 7.54
CA ARG A 76 -8.40 2.71 7.33
C ARG A 76 -9.07 2.54 5.97
N ALA A 77 -8.28 2.42 4.90
CA ALA A 77 -8.79 2.18 3.54
C ALA A 77 -9.61 0.88 3.46
N ILE A 78 -9.17 -0.18 4.16
CA ILE A 78 -9.91 -1.44 4.28
C ILE A 78 -11.21 -1.22 5.07
N ALA A 79 -11.15 -0.55 6.22
CA ALA A 79 -12.29 -0.34 7.10
C ALA A 79 -13.43 0.44 6.43
N VAL A 80 -13.10 1.46 5.61
CA VAL A 80 -14.10 2.23 4.85
C VAL A 80 -14.41 1.64 3.47
N ASN A 81 -13.92 0.43 3.21
CA ASN A 81 -14.06 -0.27 1.95
C ASN A 81 -13.73 0.60 0.73
N LYS A 82 -12.64 1.36 0.82
CA LYS A 82 -12.16 2.23 -0.25
C LYS A 82 -11.73 1.37 -1.46
N PRO A 83 -12.06 1.77 -2.71
CA PRO A 83 -11.45 1.18 -3.89
C PRO A 83 -9.93 1.28 -3.79
N ARG A 84 -9.24 0.15 -3.92
CA ARG A 84 -7.82 0.07 -3.61
C ARG A 84 -7.06 -0.97 -4.42
N GLY A 85 -5.78 -0.72 -4.62
CA GLY A 85 -4.84 -1.62 -5.28
C GLY A 85 -3.45 -1.47 -4.67
N PHE A 86 -2.60 -2.47 -4.91
CA PHE A 86 -1.32 -2.55 -4.20
C PHE A 86 -0.16 -2.94 -5.12
N LEU A 87 1.00 -2.35 -4.84
CA LEU A 87 2.31 -2.83 -5.23
C LEU A 87 3.01 -3.42 -4.01
N ALA A 88 3.77 -4.49 -4.18
CA ALA A 88 4.56 -5.07 -3.12
C ALA A 88 5.96 -5.43 -3.60
N HIS A 89 6.96 -5.05 -2.83
CA HIS A 89 8.34 -5.42 -3.13
C HIS A 89 8.52 -6.94 -2.99
N HIS A 90 9.27 -7.53 -3.92
CA HIS A 90 9.60 -8.95 -3.97
C HIS A 90 10.04 -9.49 -2.60
N ASP A 91 10.94 -8.78 -1.92
CA ASP A 91 11.47 -9.22 -0.63
C ASP A 91 10.40 -9.37 0.46
N VAL A 92 9.29 -8.63 0.39
CA VAL A 92 8.16 -8.82 1.32
C VAL A 92 7.40 -10.10 0.98
N ALA A 93 7.09 -10.32 -0.29
CA ALA A 93 6.41 -11.54 -0.75
C ALA A 93 7.27 -12.79 -0.48
N PHE A 94 8.58 -12.71 -0.72
CA PHE A 94 9.56 -13.73 -0.40
C PHE A 94 9.63 -14.00 1.11
N SER A 95 9.82 -12.96 1.92
CA SER A 95 9.94 -13.10 3.38
C SER A 95 8.66 -13.65 4.01
N ARG A 96 7.49 -13.25 3.51
CA ARG A 96 6.19 -13.82 3.90
C ARG A 96 6.17 -15.34 3.75
N GLN A 97 6.68 -15.86 2.63
CA GLN A 97 6.74 -17.31 2.39
C GLN A 97 7.78 -17.98 3.28
N LEU A 98 8.99 -17.42 3.35
CA LEU A 98 10.10 -17.97 4.12
C LEU A 98 9.78 -18.05 5.62
N LEU A 99 9.19 -16.99 6.17
CA LEU A 99 8.95 -16.82 7.60
C LEU A 99 7.61 -17.38 8.08
N LYS A 100 6.74 -17.85 7.17
CA LYS A 100 5.40 -18.35 7.51
C LYS A 100 5.43 -19.39 8.63
N GLN A 101 6.36 -20.34 8.57
CA GLN A 101 6.49 -21.41 9.58
C GLN A 101 6.87 -20.90 10.99
N PHE A 102 7.46 -19.71 11.09
CA PHE A 102 7.86 -19.11 12.37
C PHE A 102 6.81 -18.13 12.88
N MET A 103 6.11 -17.44 11.99
CA MET A 103 5.15 -16.39 12.34
C MET A 103 3.78 -16.90 12.80
N TYR A 104 3.43 -18.13 12.41
CA TYR A 104 2.12 -18.71 12.68
C TYR A 104 2.24 -20.02 13.43
N ASP A 105 1.28 -20.31 14.30
CA ASP A 105 1.19 -21.59 14.99
C ASP A 105 0.52 -22.69 14.13
N GLN A 106 0.28 -23.86 14.71
CA GLN A 106 -0.36 -24.99 14.02
C GLN A 106 -1.82 -24.72 13.63
N SER A 107 -2.48 -23.77 14.31
CA SER A 107 -3.85 -23.33 14.00
C SER A 107 -3.86 -22.29 12.88
N GLY A 108 -2.69 -21.74 12.51
CA GLY A 108 -2.53 -20.67 11.54
C GLY A 108 -2.66 -19.28 12.16
N ASP A 109 -2.66 -19.17 13.49
CA ASP A 109 -2.77 -17.90 14.21
C ASP A 109 -1.41 -17.22 14.36
N ARG A 110 -1.39 -15.89 14.26
CA ARG A 110 -0.17 -15.08 14.40
C ARG A 110 0.38 -15.23 15.82
N ASN A 111 1.59 -15.75 15.96
CA ASN A 111 2.25 -15.94 17.24
C ASN A 111 3.14 -14.73 17.61
N GLY A 112 3.87 -14.82 18.73
CA GLY A 112 4.76 -13.76 19.22
C GLY A 112 6.12 -13.62 18.53
N PHE A 113 6.38 -14.35 17.45
CA PHE A 113 7.66 -14.28 16.73
C PHE A 113 7.86 -12.90 16.10
N THR A 114 8.99 -12.26 16.40
CA THR A 114 9.38 -10.94 15.90
C THR A 114 10.86 -10.90 15.57
N LEU A 115 11.27 -9.94 14.73
CA LEU A 115 12.70 -9.68 14.52
C LEU A 115 13.29 -9.02 15.76
N ILE A 116 14.28 -9.68 16.37
CA ILE A 116 14.98 -9.13 17.54
C ILE A 116 15.85 -7.92 17.16
N LYS A 117 16.36 -7.90 15.92
CA LYS A 117 17.20 -6.83 15.38
C LYS A 117 16.74 -6.45 13.99
N LYS A 118 16.75 -5.14 13.71
CA LYS A 118 16.54 -4.62 12.35
C LYS A 118 17.66 -5.11 11.44
N THR A 119 17.32 -5.50 10.22
CA THR A 119 18.29 -5.91 9.20
C THR A 119 18.29 -4.91 8.05
N PRO A 120 19.37 -4.85 7.24
CA PRO A 120 19.38 -4.05 6.02
C PRO A 120 18.37 -4.49 4.95
N VAL A 121 17.79 -5.69 5.08
CA VAL A 121 16.83 -6.26 4.13
C VAL A 121 15.39 -5.99 4.56
N MET A 122 15.12 -6.11 5.86
CA MET A 122 13.81 -5.89 6.47
C MET A 122 13.97 -5.43 7.92
N ASP A 123 13.21 -4.40 8.31
CA ASP A 123 13.32 -3.81 9.64
C ASP A 123 12.26 -4.29 10.64
N ASP A 124 11.10 -4.76 10.16
CA ASP A 124 9.98 -5.19 11.00
C ASP A 124 9.09 -6.22 10.26
N LEU A 125 8.55 -7.22 10.97
CA LEU A 125 7.63 -8.20 10.39
C LEU A 125 6.23 -7.64 10.15
N GLY A 126 5.90 -6.46 10.70
CA GLY A 126 4.65 -5.76 10.46
C GLY A 126 4.40 -5.47 8.97
N VAL A 127 5.43 -5.45 8.12
CA VAL A 127 5.26 -5.34 6.65
C VAL A 127 4.56 -6.58 6.06
N ILE A 128 4.77 -7.75 6.63
CA ILE A 128 4.11 -9.00 6.22
C ILE A 128 2.65 -8.98 6.68
N ASP A 129 2.40 -8.49 7.91
CA ASP A 129 1.03 -8.32 8.41
C ASP A 129 0.26 -7.31 7.52
N MET A 130 0.89 -6.18 7.18
CA MET A 130 0.36 -5.19 6.24
C MET A 130 0.07 -5.78 4.85
N TYR A 131 0.97 -6.62 4.34
CA TYR A 131 0.74 -7.34 3.07
C TYR A 131 -0.49 -8.25 3.17
N ASN A 132 -0.58 -9.06 4.23
CA ASN A 132 -1.69 -10.00 4.42
C ASN A 132 -3.03 -9.28 4.50
N GLU A 133 -3.10 -8.18 5.26
CA GLU A 133 -4.29 -7.35 5.35
C GLU A 133 -4.65 -6.73 3.99
N ALA A 134 -3.67 -6.23 3.24
CA ALA A 134 -3.87 -5.61 1.93
C ALA A 134 -4.53 -6.58 0.92
N VAL A 135 -4.03 -7.82 0.85
CA VAL A 135 -4.54 -8.84 -0.08
C VAL A 135 -5.77 -9.58 0.44
N GLY A 136 -6.18 -9.34 1.69
CA GLY A 136 -7.27 -10.06 2.33
C GLY A 136 -6.92 -11.52 2.58
N ASP A 137 -5.70 -11.82 3.01
CA ASP A 137 -5.29 -13.19 3.33
C ASP A 137 -6.22 -13.83 4.37
N GLY A 138 -6.50 -15.12 4.21
CA GLY A 138 -7.51 -15.82 5.01
C GLY A 138 -8.97 -15.58 4.60
N GLN A 139 -9.29 -14.55 3.79
CA GLN A 139 -10.65 -14.35 3.26
C GLN A 139 -10.98 -15.33 2.11
N PRO A 140 -12.26 -15.53 1.75
CA PRO A 140 -12.63 -16.22 0.52
C PRO A 140 -12.04 -15.56 -0.73
N LEU A 141 -11.73 -16.33 -1.77
CA LEU A 141 -11.00 -15.85 -2.97
C LEU A 141 -11.65 -14.62 -3.62
N ASN A 142 -12.98 -14.54 -3.65
CA ASN A 142 -13.73 -13.41 -4.23
C ASN A 142 -13.66 -12.10 -3.41
N LYS A 143 -13.13 -12.16 -2.17
CA LYS A 143 -12.88 -11.00 -1.32
C LYS A 143 -11.41 -10.61 -1.26
N ARG A 144 -10.53 -11.38 -1.91
CA ARG A 144 -9.09 -11.11 -1.95
C ARG A 144 -8.75 -10.08 -3.02
N LEU A 145 -7.69 -9.34 -2.77
CA LEU A 145 -7.11 -8.41 -3.73
C LEU A 145 -5.73 -8.91 -4.18
N TRP A 146 -5.35 -8.50 -5.38
CA TRP A 146 -4.02 -8.74 -5.91
C TRP A 146 -3.08 -7.60 -5.49
N ALA A 147 -1.91 -7.94 -4.96
CA ALA A 147 -0.79 -7.02 -4.83
C ALA A 147 0.24 -7.36 -5.91
N GLN A 148 0.49 -6.43 -6.83
CA GLN A 148 1.45 -6.65 -7.89
C GLN A 148 2.86 -6.66 -7.32
N GLU A 149 3.55 -7.78 -7.50
CA GLU A 149 4.94 -7.91 -7.08
C GLU A 149 5.89 -7.16 -8.02
N PHE A 150 6.91 -6.54 -7.45
CA PHE A 150 7.95 -5.84 -8.19
C PHE A 150 9.31 -5.98 -7.48
N TYR A 151 10.40 -6.11 -8.22
CA TYR A 151 11.77 -6.12 -7.69
C TYR A 151 12.46 -4.77 -7.92
N LYS A 152 12.24 -4.13 -9.07
CA LYS A 152 12.79 -2.81 -9.40
C LYS A 152 11.71 -1.97 -10.04
N TYR A 153 11.27 -0.93 -9.33
CA TYR A 153 10.18 -0.08 -9.76
C TYR A 153 10.25 0.30 -11.25
N SER A 154 11.40 0.76 -11.74
CA SER A 154 11.55 1.17 -13.15
C SER A 154 11.35 0.05 -14.19
N LEU A 155 11.53 -1.22 -13.82
CA LEU A 155 11.47 -2.36 -14.74
C LEU A 155 10.13 -3.11 -14.67
N ASP A 156 9.60 -3.34 -13.48
CA ASP A 156 8.43 -4.20 -13.26
C ASP A 156 7.28 -3.50 -12.52
N GLY A 157 7.57 -2.52 -11.66
CA GLY A 157 6.53 -1.70 -11.00
C GLY A 157 5.88 -0.67 -11.92
N ALA A 158 6.68 0.07 -12.67
CA ALA A 158 6.24 1.19 -13.51
C ALA A 158 5.36 0.75 -14.69
N PRO A 159 5.65 -0.36 -15.41
CA PRO A 159 4.74 -0.85 -16.45
C PRO A 159 3.36 -1.24 -15.91
N PHE A 160 3.29 -1.78 -14.68
CA PHE A 160 2.01 -2.05 -14.03
C PHE A 160 1.26 -0.75 -13.73
N VAL A 161 1.93 0.24 -13.14
CA VAL A 161 1.34 1.55 -12.86
C VAL A 161 0.83 2.20 -14.14
N ASP A 162 1.62 2.21 -15.21
CA ASP A 162 1.20 2.73 -16.51
C ASP A 162 -0.04 2.00 -17.02
N THR A 163 -0.02 0.66 -17.02
CA THR A 163 -1.15 -0.16 -17.46
C THR A 163 -2.42 0.14 -16.67
N GLN A 164 -2.33 0.36 -15.36
CA GLN A 164 -3.48 0.63 -14.51
C GLN A 164 -4.03 2.05 -14.71
N PHE A 165 -3.15 3.06 -14.76
CA PHE A 165 -3.55 4.45 -14.55
C PHE A 165 -3.43 5.34 -15.80
N ASN A 166 -2.67 4.98 -16.83
CA ASN A 166 -2.47 5.86 -18.00
C ASN A 166 -3.78 6.14 -18.76
N ASN A 167 -4.68 5.14 -18.86
CA ASN A 167 -6.02 5.37 -19.40
C ASN A 167 -7.00 5.85 -18.32
N ILE A 168 -7.00 7.16 -18.07
CA ILE A 168 -7.85 7.81 -17.05
C ILE A 168 -9.33 7.55 -17.31
N GLU A 169 -9.80 7.67 -18.54
CA GLU A 169 -11.22 7.51 -18.88
C GLU A 169 -11.73 6.11 -18.51
N ARG A 170 -10.96 5.07 -18.85
CA ARG A 170 -11.26 3.69 -18.46
C ARG A 170 -11.27 3.55 -16.94
N PHE A 171 -10.24 4.05 -16.27
CA PHE A 171 -10.09 3.93 -14.82
C PHE A 171 -11.26 4.59 -14.06
N TRP A 172 -11.62 5.81 -14.45
CA TRP A 172 -12.78 6.52 -13.91
C TRP A 172 -14.11 5.82 -14.21
N ALA A 173 -14.32 5.32 -15.42
CA ALA A 173 -15.53 4.58 -15.74
C ALA A 173 -15.69 3.34 -14.85
N ASP A 174 -14.61 2.63 -14.55
CA ASP A 174 -14.65 1.44 -13.68
C ASP A 174 -14.86 1.80 -12.20
N LEU A 175 -14.32 2.92 -11.71
CA LEU A 175 -14.62 3.40 -10.36
C LEU A 175 -16.07 3.85 -10.20
N GLU A 176 -16.64 4.55 -11.19
CA GLU A 176 -18.05 4.97 -11.12
C GLU A 176 -19.01 3.77 -11.14
N LYS A 177 -18.71 2.74 -11.96
CA LYS A 177 -19.45 1.47 -11.89
C LYS A 177 -19.36 0.82 -10.51
N LEU A 178 -18.19 0.84 -9.88
CA LEU A 178 -18.00 0.29 -8.54
C LEU A 178 -18.79 1.07 -7.49
N LYS A 179 -18.86 2.40 -7.59
CA LYS A 179 -19.68 3.25 -6.71
C LYS A 179 -21.17 2.95 -6.87
N ALA A 180 -21.63 2.68 -8.09
CA ALA A 180 -23.04 2.34 -8.38
C ALA A 180 -23.47 0.94 -7.88
N LEU A 181 -22.53 0.06 -7.54
CA LEU A 181 -22.81 -1.29 -6.99
C LEU A 181 -22.94 -1.32 -5.46
N LYS A 182 -22.63 -0.21 -4.78
CA LYS A 182 -22.73 -0.07 -3.32
C LYS A 182 -24.06 0.54 -2.92
#